data_AF-A0A7S0H5Q3-F1
#
_entry.id   AF-A0A7S0H5Q3-F1
#
_cell.length_a   1.000
_cell.length_b   1.000
_cell.length_c   1.000
_cell.angle_alpha   90.00
_cell.angle_beta   90.00
_cell.angle_gamma   90.00
#
_symmetry.space_group_name_H-M   'P 1'
#
loop_
_entity.id
_entity.type
_entity.pdbx_description
1 polymer ?
#
loop_
_entity_poly.entity_id
_entity_poly.type
_entity_poly.pdbx_seq_one_letter_code
_entity_poly.pdbx_strand_id
1 'polypeptide(L)'
;LIDPPLVEGDPLYCVEFKGKVYRFKNEANLLEFMTFPTKYDNAKLDRKPDQRSMEECIFLGDFVGYMHKAVADILVDGLTAIADVRPIYPKTTASNSALLYLALYLKANNPNSEHGERQSAEKNFERYVQACNLARRLGALWRMTAAGKIEEGADDQKMLTMEFDKHAKYSTSSSGSGNLAM
;
A
#
# COMPACT_ATOMS: atom_id res chain seq x y z
N LEU A 1 -15.31 16.61 18.60
CA LEU A 1 -13.96 17.19 18.46
C LEU A 1 -13.01 16.03 18.28
N ILE A 2 -12.22 16.01 17.21
CA ILE A 2 -11.14 15.04 17.06
C ILE A 2 -9.94 15.68 17.76
N ASP A 3 -9.44 15.06 18.81
CA ASP A 3 -8.25 15.56 19.47
C ASP A 3 -7.07 15.55 18.49
N PRO A 4 -6.23 16.59 18.47
CA PRO A 4 -5.08 16.64 17.58
C PRO A 4 -4.15 15.43 17.83
N PRO A 5 -3.50 14.91 16.77
CA PRO A 5 -2.62 13.76 16.92
C PRO A 5 -1.51 14.06 17.92
N LEU A 6 -1.18 13.08 18.76
CA LEU A 6 -0.07 13.19 19.69
C LEU A 6 1.24 13.36 18.91
N VAL A 7 2.05 14.34 19.30
CA VAL A 7 3.34 14.64 18.67
C VAL A 7 4.44 14.38 19.68
N GLU A 8 5.54 13.77 19.25
CA GLU A 8 6.72 13.59 20.07
C GLU A 8 7.35 14.94 20.41
N GLY A 9 7.81 15.09 21.66
CA GLY A 9 8.45 16.33 22.13
C GLY A 9 9.92 16.41 21.70
N ASP A 10 10.39 17.62 21.40
CA ASP A 10 11.77 17.88 21.03
C ASP A 10 12.67 17.84 22.28
N PRO A 11 13.81 17.13 22.28
CA PRO A 11 14.78 17.16 23.38
C PRO A 11 15.33 18.56 23.69
N LEU A 12 15.29 19.51 22.75
CA LEU A 12 15.69 20.91 22.97
C LEU A 12 14.73 21.66 23.92
N TYR A 13 13.45 21.26 23.96
CA TYR A 13 12.42 21.90 24.77
C TYR A 13 12.01 20.95 25.91
N CYS A 14 12.88 20.79 26.89
CA CYS A 14 12.63 19.95 28.05
C CYS A 14 12.74 20.72 29.37
N VAL A 15 12.00 20.26 30.38
CA VAL A 15 12.07 20.80 31.75
C VAL A 15 11.93 19.69 32.77
N GLU A 16 12.64 19.81 33.88
CA GLU A 16 12.45 18.94 35.03
C GLU A 16 11.46 19.56 36.01
N PHE A 17 10.42 18.80 36.38
CA PHE A 17 9.46 19.20 37.40
C PHE A 17 9.11 18.00 38.28
N LYS A 18 9.24 18.16 39.60
CA LYS A 18 9.02 17.09 40.61
C LYS A 18 9.76 15.77 40.30
N GLY A 19 11.01 15.87 39.82
CA GLY A 19 11.85 14.72 39.49
C GLY A 19 11.44 13.95 38.23
N LYS A 20 10.54 14.50 37.41
CA LYS A 20 10.19 13.98 36.08
C LYS A 20 10.66 14.96 35.01
N VAL A 21 11.17 14.42 33.89
CA VAL A 21 11.53 15.21 32.72
C VAL A 21 10.35 15.25 31.75
N TYR A 22 9.85 16.44 31.46
CA TYR A 22 8.81 16.69 30.47
C TYR A 22 9.45 17.22 29.18
N ARG A 23 8.98 16.74 28.03
CA ARG A 23 9.39 17.22 26.70
C ARG A 23 8.22 17.85 25.97
N PHE A 24 8.47 18.93 25.24
CA PHE A 24 7.45 19.70 24.55
C PHE A 24 7.78 19.84 23.06
N LYS A 25 6.76 20.05 22.24
CA LYS A 25 6.91 20.21 20.78
C LYS A 25 7.68 21.48 20.41
N ASN A 26 7.50 22.56 21.16
CA ASN A 26 8.04 23.89 20.88
C ASN A 26 8.19 24.69 22.18
N GLU A 27 8.84 25.85 22.07
CA GLU A 27 9.04 26.78 23.20
C GLU A 27 7.74 27.31 23.79
N ALA A 28 6.71 27.55 22.97
CA ALA A 28 5.41 28.05 23.44
C ALA A 28 4.74 27.09 24.44
N ASN A 29 4.75 25.79 24.14
CA ASN A 29 4.19 24.76 25.02
C ASN A 29 5.02 24.59 26.30
N LEU A 30 6.35 24.76 26.20
CA LEU A 30 7.24 24.76 27.36
C LEU A 30 6.91 25.94 28.28
N LEU A 31 6.80 27.15 27.75
CA LEU A 31 6.45 28.36 28.51
C LEU A 31 5.07 28.23 29.16
N GLU A 32 4.09 27.70 28.44
CA GLU A 32 2.76 27.43 28.98
C GLU A 32 2.83 26.48 30.18
N PHE A 33 3.61 25.40 30.07
CA PHE A 33 3.83 24.47 31.17
C PHE A 33 4.55 25.14 32.36
N MET A 34 5.57 25.97 32.10
CA MET A 34 6.27 26.70 33.17
C MET A 34 5.36 27.70 33.89
N THR A 35 4.34 28.23 33.22
CA THR A 35 3.37 29.15 33.82
C THR A 35 2.43 28.44 34.78
N PHE A 36 1.95 27.24 34.42
CA PHE A 36 1.01 26.46 35.23
C PHE A 36 1.37 24.96 35.29
N PRO A 37 2.50 24.58 35.91
CA PRO A 37 2.98 23.20 35.86
C PRO A 37 2.08 22.22 36.62
N THR A 38 1.37 22.69 37.65
CA THR A 38 0.42 21.88 38.45
C THR A 38 -0.80 21.43 37.65
N LYS A 39 -1.18 22.16 36.59
CA LYS A 39 -2.31 21.80 35.72
C LYS A 39 -2.02 20.53 34.91
N TYR A 40 -0.75 20.33 34.55
CA TYR A 40 -0.32 19.27 33.62
C TYR A 40 0.38 18.09 34.32
N ASP A 41 0.78 18.23 35.60
CA ASP A 41 1.49 17.20 36.37
C ASP A 41 0.73 15.84 36.45
N ASN A 42 -0.60 15.88 36.42
CA ASN A 42 -1.47 14.69 36.48
C ASN A 42 -2.17 14.35 35.16
N ALA A 43 -1.72 14.93 34.05
CA ALA A 43 -2.28 14.61 32.73
C ALA A 43 -2.04 13.13 32.40
N LYS A 44 -3.12 12.35 32.29
CA LYS A 44 -3.08 10.95 31.86
C LYS A 44 -3.47 10.90 30.39
N LEU A 45 -2.62 10.25 29.60
CA LEU A 45 -2.98 9.86 28.25
C LEU A 45 -3.83 8.60 28.34
N ASP A 46 -5.02 8.63 27.75
CA ASP A 46 -5.91 7.46 27.66
C ASP A 46 -5.25 6.30 26.91
N ARG A 47 -4.35 6.64 25.97
CA ARG A 47 -3.52 5.68 25.25
C ARG A 47 -2.10 6.20 25.14
N LYS A 48 -1.13 5.44 25.65
CA LYS A 48 0.29 5.72 25.38
C LYS A 48 0.54 5.48 23.89
N PRO A 49 1.13 6.44 23.16
CA PRO A 49 1.57 6.18 21.79
C PRO A 49 2.59 5.04 21.82
N ASP A 50 2.60 4.21 20.78
CA ASP A 50 3.59 3.14 20.67
C ASP A 50 4.94 3.73 20.26
N GLN A 51 5.66 4.23 21.27
CA GLN A 51 6.94 4.93 21.14
C GLN A 51 8.10 4.02 20.73
N ARG A 52 7.90 2.70 20.69
CA ARG A 52 9.01 1.77 20.47
C ARG A 52 9.50 1.84 19.04
N SER A 53 10.81 1.87 18.81
CA SER A 53 11.35 1.73 17.46
C SER A 53 11.18 0.29 16.95
N MET A 54 11.34 0.09 15.65
CA MET A 54 11.29 -1.26 15.07
C MET A 54 12.46 -2.13 15.58
N GLU A 55 13.63 -1.52 15.78
CA GLU A 55 14.83 -2.16 16.35
C GLU A 55 14.60 -2.55 17.81
N GLU A 56 13.93 -1.69 18.60
CA GLU A 56 13.56 -1.99 19.98
C GLU A 56 12.57 -3.15 20.06
N CYS A 57 11.61 -3.24 19.13
CA CYS A 57 10.71 -4.40 19.04
C CYS A 57 11.48 -5.70 18.80
N ILE A 58 12.47 -5.70 17.90
CA ILE A 58 13.32 -6.88 17.64
C ILE A 58 14.13 -7.25 18.90
N PHE A 59 14.78 -6.26 19.51
CA PHE A 59 15.62 -6.46 20.69
C PHE A 59 14.82 -7.04 21.87
N LEU A 60 13.58 -6.58 22.05
CA LEU A 60 12.68 -7.05 23.11
C LEU A 60 11.94 -8.35 22.75
N GLY A 61 12.12 -8.90 21.54
CA GLY A 61 11.39 -10.07 21.07
C GLY A 61 9.89 -9.83 20.84
N ASP A 62 9.47 -8.57 20.69
CA ASP A 62 8.08 -8.20 20.39
C ASP A 62 7.81 -8.28 18.88
N PHE A 63 7.62 -9.50 18.39
CA PHE A 63 7.31 -9.76 16.98
C PHE A 63 6.00 -9.13 16.53
N VAL A 64 5.00 -9.01 17.42
CA VAL A 64 3.69 -8.43 17.08
C VAL A 64 3.84 -6.93 16.84
N GLY A 65 4.55 -6.23 17.74
CA GLY A 65 4.87 -4.81 17.57
C GLY A 65 5.71 -4.55 16.32
N TYR A 66 6.71 -5.41 16.06
CA TYR A 66 7.52 -5.34 14.85
C TYR A 66 6.66 -5.47 13.59
N MET A 67 5.83 -6.51 13.49
CA MET A 67 4.99 -6.77 12.31
C MET A 67 3.97 -5.65 12.09
N HIS A 68 3.40 -5.12 13.18
CA HIS A 68 2.49 -3.98 13.10
C HIS A 68 3.19 -2.77 12.46
N LYS A 69 4.38 -2.40 12.95
CA LYS A 69 5.14 -1.26 12.40
C LYS A 69 5.66 -1.50 10.99
N ALA A 70 6.02 -2.74 10.66
CA ALA A 70 6.67 -3.06 9.39
C ALA A 70 5.70 -3.19 8.22
N VAL A 71 4.50 -3.74 8.46
CA VAL A 71 3.63 -4.21 7.37
C VAL A 71 2.16 -3.77 7.53
N ALA A 72 1.72 -3.28 8.70
CA ALA A 72 0.29 -3.01 8.91
C ALA A 72 -0.24 -1.93 7.95
N ASP A 73 0.43 -0.78 7.89
CA ASP A 73 -0.06 0.36 7.09
C ASP A 73 -0.17 0.00 5.60
N ILE A 74 0.89 -0.60 5.03
CA ILE A 74 0.89 -0.99 3.62
C ILE A 74 -0.15 -2.09 3.30
N LEU A 75 -0.43 -2.99 4.25
CA LEU A 75 -1.50 -3.98 4.09
C LEU A 75 -2.88 -3.34 4.14
N VAL A 76 -3.12 -2.42 5.07
CA VAL A 76 -4.37 -1.69 5.18
C VAL A 76 -4.63 -0.90 3.90
N ASP A 77 -3.62 -0.20 3.39
CA ASP A 77 -3.71 0.54 2.13
C ASP A 77 -3.98 -0.39 0.94
N GLY A 78 -3.24 -1.50 0.84
CA GLY A 78 -3.42 -2.49 -0.23
C GLY A 78 -4.79 -3.14 -0.21
N LEU A 79 -5.30 -3.52 0.96
CA LEU A 79 -6.64 -4.10 1.13
C LEU A 79 -7.75 -3.09 0.83
N THR A 80 -7.56 -1.83 1.23
CA THR A 80 -8.48 -0.73 0.90
C THR A 80 -8.54 -0.53 -0.60
N ALA A 81 -7.37 -0.49 -1.28
CA ALA A 81 -7.31 -0.37 -2.74
C ALA A 81 -7.97 -1.56 -3.45
N ILE A 82 -7.86 -2.79 -2.92
CA ILE A 82 -8.57 -3.96 -3.46
C ILE A 82 -10.09 -3.81 -3.34
N ALA A 83 -10.57 -3.29 -2.21
CA ALA A 83 -11.99 -3.08 -1.98
C ALA A 83 -12.61 -2.09 -2.98
N ASP A 84 -11.85 -1.08 -3.38
CA ASP A 84 -12.24 -0.07 -4.38
C ASP A 84 -12.18 -0.62 -5.80
N VAL A 85 -11.05 -1.23 -6.18
CA VAL A 85 -10.80 -1.65 -7.58
C VAL A 85 -11.56 -2.92 -7.94
N ARG A 86 -11.74 -3.85 -6.98
CA ARG A 86 -12.30 -5.20 -7.15
C ARG A 86 -11.75 -5.91 -8.39
N PRO A 87 -10.44 -6.22 -8.41
CA PRO A 87 -9.77 -6.77 -9.58
C PRO A 87 -10.32 -8.16 -9.93
N ILE A 88 -10.57 -8.38 -11.21
CA ILE A 88 -10.90 -9.69 -11.78
C ILE A 88 -9.92 -9.93 -12.91
N TYR A 89 -8.98 -10.85 -12.69
CA TYR A 89 -8.01 -11.24 -13.68
C TYR A 89 -8.56 -12.38 -14.55
N PRO A 90 -8.28 -12.40 -15.86
CA PRO A 90 -8.76 -13.46 -16.74
C PRO A 90 -8.33 -14.85 -16.26
N LYS A 91 -9.24 -15.83 -16.37
CA LYS A 91 -9.00 -17.26 -16.05
C LYS A 91 -8.66 -17.55 -14.58
N THR A 92 -8.93 -16.62 -13.66
CA THR A 92 -8.72 -16.85 -12.22
C THR A 92 -9.98 -16.51 -11.42
N THR A 93 -10.02 -16.96 -10.17
CA THR A 93 -11.11 -16.61 -9.24
C THR A 93 -10.94 -15.18 -8.74
N ALA A 94 -12.04 -14.58 -8.24
CA ALA A 94 -11.99 -13.26 -7.63
C ALA A 94 -11.00 -13.20 -6.44
N SER A 95 -10.98 -14.25 -5.61
CA SER A 95 -10.03 -14.36 -4.48
C SER A 95 -8.57 -14.39 -4.96
N ASN A 96 -8.26 -15.20 -5.98
CA ASN A 96 -6.89 -15.27 -6.51
C ASN A 96 -6.48 -13.97 -7.20
N SER A 97 -7.43 -13.28 -7.83
CA SER A 97 -7.20 -11.95 -8.42
C SER A 97 -6.86 -10.93 -7.32
N ALA A 98 -7.63 -10.89 -6.24
CA ALA A 98 -7.34 -10.02 -5.10
C ALA A 98 -5.97 -10.32 -4.46
N LEU A 99 -5.62 -11.60 -4.29
CA LEU A 99 -4.31 -12.01 -3.77
C LEU A 99 -3.17 -11.57 -4.68
N LEU A 100 -3.32 -11.73 -6.00
CA LEU A 100 -2.30 -11.31 -6.96
C LEU A 100 -2.14 -9.79 -6.99
N TYR A 101 -3.24 -9.05 -6.90
CA TYR A 101 -3.22 -7.60 -6.74
C TYR A 101 -2.46 -7.21 -5.48
N LEU A 102 -2.77 -7.81 -4.32
CA LEU A 102 -2.10 -7.51 -3.05
C LEU A 102 -0.59 -7.77 -3.14
N ALA A 103 -0.20 -8.93 -3.67
CA ALA A 103 1.20 -9.30 -3.79
C ALA A 103 2.00 -8.33 -4.68
N LEU A 104 1.42 -7.94 -5.83
CA LEU A 104 2.05 -6.97 -6.73
C LEU A 104 2.08 -5.56 -6.12
N TYR A 105 1.02 -5.16 -5.42
CA TYR A 105 0.94 -3.88 -4.72
C TYR A 105 2.01 -3.75 -3.64
N LEU A 106 2.19 -4.79 -2.80
CA LEU A 106 3.22 -4.82 -1.76
C LEU A 106 4.63 -4.76 -2.37
N LYS A 107 4.86 -5.47 -3.48
CA LYS A 107 6.16 -5.49 -4.14
C LYS A 107 6.50 -4.15 -4.79
N ALA A 108 5.52 -3.47 -5.41
CA ALA A 108 5.72 -2.16 -6.03
C ALA A 108 5.93 -1.03 -5.02
N ASN A 109 5.31 -1.14 -3.83
CA ASN A 109 5.38 -0.11 -2.79
C ASN A 109 6.40 -0.40 -1.68
N ASN A 110 7.27 -1.39 -1.84
CA ASN A 110 8.29 -1.69 -0.84
C ASN A 110 9.37 -0.59 -0.82
N PRO A 111 9.53 0.18 0.27
CA PRO A 111 10.54 1.23 0.35
C PRO A 111 11.98 0.68 0.36
N ASN A 112 12.16 -0.58 0.76
CA ASN A 112 13.47 -1.23 0.85
C ASN A 112 13.92 -1.89 -0.45
N SER A 113 13.11 -1.86 -1.51
CA SER A 113 13.48 -2.45 -2.80
C SER A 113 14.47 -1.58 -3.57
N GLU A 114 15.41 -2.21 -4.28
CA GLU A 114 16.34 -1.51 -5.16
C GLU A 114 15.58 -0.80 -6.29
N HIS A 115 16.07 0.36 -6.74
CA HIS A 115 15.38 1.20 -7.73
C HIS A 115 15.00 0.43 -9.02
N GLY A 116 15.90 -0.41 -9.54
CA GLY A 116 15.63 -1.22 -10.74
C GLY A 116 14.53 -2.26 -10.52
N GLU A 117 14.56 -2.94 -9.37
CA GLU A 117 13.55 -3.94 -9.00
C GLU A 117 12.18 -3.30 -8.78
N ARG A 118 12.15 -2.14 -8.12
CA ARG A 118 10.93 -1.37 -7.87
C ARG A 118 10.27 -0.95 -9.18
N GLN A 119 11.04 -0.39 -10.13
CA GLN A 119 10.50 0.00 -11.43
C GLN A 119 9.94 -1.20 -12.20
N SER A 120 10.60 -2.36 -12.13
CA SER A 120 10.11 -3.60 -12.74
C SER A 120 8.81 -4.07 -12.08
N ALA A 121 8.72 -3.99 -10.75
CA ALA A 121 7.52 -4.34 -9.99
C ALA A 121 6.35 -3.40 -10.31
N GLU A 122 6.58 -2.09 -10.39
CA GLU A 122 5.59 -1.09 -10.79
C GLU A 122 5.03 -1.38 -12.19
N LYS A 123 5.91 -1.63 -13.18
CA LYS A 123 5.50 -2.01 -14.54
C LYS A 123 4.67 -3.29 -14.56
N ASN A 124 5.03 -4.28 -13.76
CA ASN A 124 4.27 -5.54 -13.66
C ASN A 124 2.90 -5.33 -13.02
N PHE A 125 2.81 -4.47 -12.00
CA PHE A 125 1.55 -4.10 -11.38
C PHE A 125 0.64 -3.34 -12.35
N GLU A 126 1.18 -2.38 -13.10
CA GLU A 126 0.43 -1.66 -14.14
C GLU A 126 -0.14 -2.60 -15.21
N ARG A 127 0.68 -3.53 -15.72
CA ARG A 127 0.24 -4.54 -16.69
C ARG A 127 -0.90 -5.40 -16.15
N TYR A 128 -0.82 -5.80 -14.89
CA TYR A 128 -1.87 -6.55 -14.22
C TYR A 128 -3.18 -5.75 -14.12
N VAL A 129 -3.11 -4.48 -13.72
CA VAL A 129 -4.27 -3.58 -13.63
C VAL A 129 -4.90 -3.35 -15.01
N GLN A 130 -4.08 -3.16 -16.05
CA GLN A 130 -4.55 -3.03 -17.43
C GLN A 130 -5.32 -4.27 -17.87
N ALA A 131 -4.81 -5.48 -17.60
CA ALA A 131 -5.49 -6.73 -17.92
C ALA A 131 -6.84 -6.86 -17.19
N CYS A 132 -6.90 -6.50 -15.90
CA CYS A 132 -8.16 -6.49 -15.13
C CYS A 132 -9.18 -5.49 -15.70
N ASN A 133 -8.73 -4.31 -16.11
CA ASN A 133 -9.58 -3.28 -16.70
C ASN A 133 -10.10 -3.70 -18.06
N LEU A 134 -9.26 -4.32 -18.90
CA LEU A 134 -9.67 -4.88 -20.18
C LEU A 134 -10.75 -5.95 -19.98
N ALA A 135 -10.52 -6.93 -19.10
CA ALA A 135 -11.50 -7.98 -18.80
C ALA A 135 -12.86 -7.41 -18.37
N ARG A 136 -12.85 -6.38 -17.51
CA ARG A 136 -14.05 -5.68 -17.05
C ARG A 136 -14.78 -4.94 -18.17
N ARG A 137 -14.04 -4.21 -19.00
CA ARG A 137 -14.60 -3.46 -20.15
C ARG A 137 -15.23 -4.42 -21.15
N LEU A 138 -14.53 -5.49 -21.50
CA LEU A 138 -15.07 -6.54 -22.35
C LEU A 138 -16.37 -7.08 -21.74
N GLY A 139 -16.35 -7.54 -20.49
CA GLY A 139 -17.56 -8.06 -19.84
C GLY A 139 -18.72 -7.06 -19.77
N ALA A 140 -18.47 -5.75 -19.78
CA ALA A 140 -19.51 -4.73 -19.92
C ALA A 140 -20.05 -4.65 -21.35
N LEU A 141 -19.17 -4.60 -22.37
CA LEU A 141 -19.54 -4.57 -23.78
C LEU A 141 -20.40 -5.79 -24.16
N TRP A 142 -19.97 -6.99 -23.78
CA TRP A 142 -20.72 -8.24 -24.04
C TRP A 142 -22.13 -8.23 -23.40
N ARG A 143 -22.29 -7.58 -22.24
CA ARG A 143 -23.62 -7.42 -21.60
C ARG A 143 -24.50 -6.41 -22.33
N MET A 144 -23.90 -5.38 -22.92
CA MET A 144 -24.62 -4.36 -23.67
C MET A 144 -25.10 -4.87 -25.03
N THR A 145 -24.26 -5.64 -25.74
CA THR A 145 -24.65 -6.31 -26.99
C THR A 145 -25.73 -7.37 -26.74
N ALA A 146 -25.57 -8.22 -25.70
CA ALA A 146 -26.59 -9.21 -25.33
C ALA A 146 -27.93 -8.59 -24.89
N ALA A 147 -27.92 -7.34 -24.40
CA ALA A 147 -29.12 -6.59 -24.03
C ALA A 147 -29.74 -5.80 -25.20
N GLY A 148 -29.24 -5.95 -26.43
CA GLY A 148 -29.77 -5.30 -27.64
C GLY A 148 -29.59 -3.77 -27.66
N LYS A 149 -28.65 -3.22 -26.88
CA LYS A 149 -28.42 -1.76 -26.75
C LYS A 149 -27.32 -1.21 -27.66
N ILE A 150 -26.72 -2.05 -28.50
CA ILE A 150 -25.69 -1.67 -29.48
C ILE A 150 -26.12 -2.27 -30.82
N GLU A 151 -26.31 -1.44 -31.83
CA GLU A 151 -26.45 -1.91 -33.22
C GLU A 151 -25.11 -2.53 -33.65
N GLU A 152 -25.12 -3.83 -33.96
CA GLU A 152 -23.92 -4.58 -34.34
C GLU A 152 -23.30 -4.02 -35.64
N GLY A 153 -22.21 -3.28 -35.50
CA GLY A 153 -21.26 -3.06 -36.58
C GLY A 153 -20.31 -4.26 -36.67
N ALA A 154 -20.39 -5.02 -37.77
CA ALA A 154 -19.70 -6.29 -38.00
C ALA A 154 -18.14 -6.26 -38.00
N ASP A 155 -17.51 -5.13 -37.68
CA ASP A 155 -16.04 -4.95 -37.70
C ASP A 155 -15.37 -5.09 -36.32
N ASP A 156 -16.12 -5.05 -35.21
CA ASP A 156 -15.53 -5.04 -33.86
C ASP A 156 -14.98 -6.41 -33.41
N GLN A 157 -15.55 -7.51 -33.93
CA GLN A 157 -15.07 -8.88 -33.66
C GLN A 157 -13.66 -9.14 -34.25
N LYS A 158 -13.29 -8.47 -35.34
CA LYS A 158 -11.94 -8.57 -35.92
C LYS A 158 -10.90 -7.80 -35.09
N MET A 159 -11.28 -6.69 -34.45
CA MET A 159 -10.38 -5.96 -33.55
C MET A 159 -10.06 -6.75 -32.27
N LEU A 160 -11.06 -7.37 -31.67
CA LEU A 160 -10.90 -8.13 -30.41
C LEU A 160 -9.97 -9.35 -30.57
N THR A 161 -10.08 -10.05 -31.69
CA THR A 161 -9.21 -11.20 -32.00
C THR A 161 -7.78 -10.76 -32.29
N MET A 162 -7.58 -9.58 -32.90
CA MET A 162 -6.24 -9.05 -33.16
C MET A 162 -5.52 -8.52 -31.91
N GLU A 163 -6.22 -7.92 -30.93
CA GLU A 163 -5.58 -7.38 -29.72
C GLU A 163 -5.13 -8.47 -28.74
N PHE A 164 -5.93 -9.52 -28.55
CA PHE A 164 -5.53 -10.66 -27.72
C PHE A 164 -4.27 -11.36 -28.29
N ASP A 165 -4.17 -11.44 -29.61
CA ASP A 165 -3.03 -12.06 -30.31
C ASP A 165 -1.75 -11.21 -30.24
N LYS A 166 -1.89 -9.87 -30.23
CA LYS A 166 -0.76 -8.95 -30.03
C LYS A 166 -0.16 -9.09 -28.64
N HIS A 167 -0.98 -9.21 -27.59
CA HIS A 167 -0.48 -9.35 -26.22
C HIS A 167 0.08 -10.74 -25.90
N ALA A 168 -0.41 -11.80 -26.57
CA ALA A 168 0.17 -13.15 -26.43
C ALA A 168 1.58 -13.26 -27.03
N LYS A 169 1.89 -12.49 -28.09
CA LYS A 169 3.20 -12.50 -28.76
C LYS A 169 4.30 -11.77 -27.98
N TYR A 170 3.95 -10.89 -27.05
CA TYR A 170 4.93 -10.20 -26.19
C TYR A 170 5.42 -11.03 -25.00
N SER A 171 4.74 -12.15 -24.64
CA SER A 171 5.17 -13.01 -23.52
C SER A 171 6.07 -14.17 -23.93
N THR A 172 6.29 -14.41 -25.24
CA THR A 172 7.08 -15.57 -25.73
C THR A 172 8.48 -15.20 -26.24
N SER A 173 8.93 -13.95 -26.14
CA SER A 173 10.25 -13.53 -26.64
C SER A 173 11.35 -13.40 -25.56
N SER A 174 11.20 -14.01 -24.39
CA SER A 174 12.23 -14.00 -23.32
C SER A 174 12.61 -15.41 -22.84
N SER A 175 12.82 -16.35 -23.76
CA SER A 175 13.65 -17.54 -23.50
C SER A 175 14.76 -17.62 -24.53
N GLY A 176 15.75 -16.72 -24.40
CA GLY A 176 17.03 -16.82 -25.08
C GLY A 176 17.89 -17.86 -24.37
N SER A 177 18.00 -19.04 -24.97
CA SER A 177 18.86 -20.14 -24.57
C SER A 177 20.33 -19.70 -24.55
N GLY A 178 20.92 -19.63 -23.35
CA GLY A 178 22.38 -19.58 -23.18
C GLY A 178 22.95 -20.97 -23.41
N ASN A 179 23.58 -21.18 -24.56
CA ASN A 179 24.24 -22.44 -24.91
C ASN A 179 25.59 -22.52 -24.20
N LEU A 180 25.78 -23.58 -23.42
CA LEU A 180 27.04 -23.96 -22.77
C LEU A 180 28.03 -24.45 -23.85
N ALA A 181 29.22 -23.89 -23.90
CA ALA A 181 30.36 -24.45 -24.63
C ALA A 181 31.42 -24.90 -23.62
N MET A 182 31.63 -26.21 -23.53
CA MET A 182 32.90 -26.85 -23.19
C MET A 182 33.41 -27.55 -24.45
#